data_AF-A0A842KQZ5-F1
#
_entry.id   AF-A0A842KQZ5-F1
#
_cell.length_a   1.000
_cell.length_b   1.000
_cell.length_c   1.000
_cell.angle_alpha   90.00
_cell.angle_beta   90.00
_cell.angle_gamma   90.00
#
_symmetry.space_group_name_H-M   'P 1'
#
loop_
_entity.id
_entity.type
_entity.pdbx_description
1 polymer ?
#
loop_
_entity_poly.entity_id
_entity_poly.type
_entity_poly.pdbx_seq_one_letter_code
_entity_poly.pdbx_strand_id
1 'polypeptide(L)'
;MPSNKLAWLAICIIFLLAISTSGCIGGKKTYDSEYMTFEYPEDWSIETSVSHGAAGEDVILANEYGDRVAIMACTNETLQTLEKATAEDLNAGRLKKETFNGVECSIYEGEGLRYYVFQKDGTVFTVMCNLDAKDVAEDIIKSIKPK
;
A
#
# COMPACT_ATOMS: atom_id res chain seq x y z
N MET A 1 -27.90 -32.10 34.79
CA MET A 1 -26.70 -31.73 34.01
C MET A 1 -27.16 -31.01 32.75
N PRO A 2 -26.96 -29.69 32.63
CA PRO A 2 -27.35 -28.98 31.42
C PRO A 2 -26.46 -29.46 30.27
N SER A 3 -27.09 -29.85 29.15
CA SER A 3 -26.38 -30.45 28.04
C SER A 3 -25.47 -29.42 27.37
N ASN A 4 -24.17 -29.67 27.36
CA ASN A 4 -23.13 -28.84 26.71
C ASN A 4 -23.31 -28.66 25.19
N LYS A 5 -24.34 -29.26 24.58
CA LYS A 5 -24.56 -29.27 23.12
C LYS A 5 -24.92 -27.89 22.55
N LEU A 6 -25.61 -27.05 23.33
CA LEU A 6 -25.99 -25.69 22.91
C LEU A 6 -24.79 -24.72 22.87
N ALA A 7 -23.84 -24.87 23.80
CA ALA A 7 -22.63 -24.04 23.84
C ALA A 7 -21.69 -24.31 22.66
N TRP A 8 -21.55 -25.57 22.25
CA TRP A 8 -20.72 -25.96 21.09
C TRP A 8 -21.29 -25.48 19.76
N LEU A 9 -22.62 -25.49 19.60
CA LEU A 9 -23.29 -25.01 18.39
C LEU A 9 -23.13 -23.49 18.19
N ALA A 10 -23.16 -22.72 19.28
CA ALA A 10 -22.95 -21.27 19.23
C ALA A 10 -21.52 -20.89 18.81
N ILE A 11 -20.50 -21.64 19.25
CA ILE A 11 -19.10 -21.40 18.88
C ILE A 11 -18.88 -21.64 17.37
N CYS A 12 -19.46 -22.69 16.79
CA CYS A 12 -19.36 -22.95 15.35
C CYS A 12 -20.01 -21.83 14.50
N ILE A 13 -21.11 -21.25 14.96
CA ILE A 13 -21.79 -20.16 14.26
C ILE A 13 -20.95 -18.86 14.31
N ILE A 14 -20.26 -18.59 15.43
CA ILE A 14 -19.38 -17.41 15.54
C ILE A 14 -18.14 -17.56 14.63
N PHE A 15 -17.57 -18.77 14.52
CA PHE A 15 -16.48 -19.02 13.58
C PHE A 15 -16.93 -18.95 12.11
N LEU A 16 -18.16 -19.32 11.79
CA LEU A 16 -18.70 -19.21 10.43
C LEU A 16 -19.09 -17.76 10.06
N LEU A 17 -19.63 -16.98 11.00
CA LEU A 17 -19.91 -15.56 10.77
C LEU A 17 -18.64 -14.70 10.69
N ALA A 18 -17.55 -15.09 11.36
CA ALA A 18 -16.25 -14.44 11.23
C ALA A 18 -15.58 -14.66 9.86
N ILE A 19 -16.01 -15.68 9.10
CA ILE A 19 -15.50 -15.94 7.74
C ILE A 19 -16.35 -15.20 6.68
N SER A 20 -17.60 -14.82 7.00
CA SER A 20 -18.50 -14.16 6.05
C SER A 20 -18.39 -12.63 5.98
N THR A 21 -17.46 -12.00 6.71
CA THR A 21 -17.05 -10.61 6.43
C THR A 21 -15.89 -10.54 5.44
N SER A 22 -15.65 -11.59 4.66
CA SER A 22 -14.96 -11.46 3.38
C SER A 22 -15.86 -10.66 2.43
N GLY A 23 -15.90 -9.35 2.64
CA GLY A 23 -16.30 -8.41 1.59
C GLY A 23 -15.56 -8.84 0.33
N CYS A 24 -16.30 -8.91 -0.78
CA CYS A 24 -15.83 -9.32 -2.10
C CYS A 24 -14.30 -9.24 -2.21
N ILE A 25 -13.61 -10.39 -2.12
CA ILE A 25 -12.19 -10.43 -2.41
C ILE A 25 -12.11 -10.16 -3.91
N GLY A 26 -12.07 -8.88 -4.29
CA GLY A 26 -11.70 -8.48 -5.63
C GLY A 26 -10.39 -9.17 -5.96
N GLY A 27 -10.29 -9.73 -7.17
CA GLY A 27 -9.06 -10.36 -7.60
C GLY A 27 -7.89 -9.39 -7.46
N LYS A 28 -6.68 -9.94 -7.32
CA LYS A 28 -5.45 -9.16 -7.36
C LYS A 28 -4.69 -9.47 -8.65
N LYS A 29 -4.08 -8.44 -9.22
CA LYS A 29 -3.09 -8.53 -10.29
C LYS A 29 -1.70 -8.28 -9.71
N THR A 30 -0.69 -8.75 -10.41
CA THR A 30 0.71 -8.50 -10.06
C THR A 30 1.33 -7.57 -11.09
N TYR A 31 1.91 -6.49 -10.61
CA TYR A 31 2.84 -5.67 -11.38
C TYR A 31 4.25 -6.27 -11.24
N ASP A 32 4.98 -6.33 -12.35
CA ASP A 32 6.30 -6.95 -12.41
C ASP A 32 7.21 -6.17 -13.36
N SER A 33 8.23 -5.50 -12.81
CA SER A 33 9.24 -4.74 -13.56
C SER A 33 10.66 -5.15 -13.22
N GLU A 34 11.64 -4.41 -13.75
CA GLU A 34 13.05 -4.54 -13.40
C GLU A 34 13.33 -4.14 -11.94
N TYR A 35 12.60 -3.16 -11.39
CA TYR A 35 12.91 -2.52 -10.11
C TYR A 35 12.09 -3.06 -8.94
N MET A 36 10.87 -3.54 -9.22
CA MET A 36 9.96 -3.99 -8.18
C MET A 36 8.89 -4.94 -8.70
N THR A 37 8.29 -5.68 -7.77
CA THR A 37 6.99 -6.35 -7.97
C THR A 37 6.04 -5.94 -6.87
N PHE A 38 4.74 -5.87 -7.14
CA PHE A 38 3.71 -5.67 -6.12
C PHE A 38 2.34 -6.18 -6.61
N GLU A 39 1.43 -6.40 -5.67
CA GLU A 39 0.04 -6.74 -5.99
C GLU A 39 -0.86 -5.51 -5.94
N TYR A 40 -1.84 -5.43 -6.82
CA TYR A 40 -2.85 -4.37 -6.85
C TYR A 40 -4.23 -4.92 -7.26
N PRO A 41 -5.34 -4.21 -7.00
CA PRO A 41 -6.68 -4.71 -7.30
C PRO A 41 -6.93 -4.93 -8.80
N GLU A 42 -7.70 -5.95 -9.13
CA GLU A 42 -7.99 -6.34 -10.52
C GLU A 42 -8.79 -5.30 -11.31
N ASP A 43 -9.63 -4.52 -10.63
CA ASP A 43 -10.42 -3.41 -11.18
C ASP A 43 -9.62 -2.11 -11.37
N TRP A 44 -8.35 -2.09 -10.96
CA TRP A 44 -7.44 -0.98 -11.21
C TRP A 44 -6.60 -1.22 -12.46
N SER A 45 -6.22 -0.13 -13.12
CA SER A 45 -5.40 -0.14 -14.34
C SER A 45 -4.11 0.65 -14.14
N ILE A 46 -3.04 0.25 -14.82
CA ILE A 46 -1.81 1.02 -14.91
C ILE A 46 -2.02 2.11 -15.96
N GLU A 47 -2.03 3.38 -15.54
CA GLU A 47 -2.09 4.52 -16.46
C GLU A 47 -0.70 4.84 -17.03
N THR A 48 0.33 4.76 -16.18
CA THR A 48 1.69 5.18 -16.52
C THR A 48 2.71 4.24 -15.87
N SER A 49 3.77 3.91 -16.60
CA SER A 49 4.97 3.23 -16.10
C SER A 49 6.17 3.85 -16.81
N VAL A 50 7.06 4.50 -16.08
CA VAL A 50 8.23 5.21 -16.63
C VAL A 50 9.48 4.75 -15.89
N SER A 51 10.41 4.14 -16.62
CA SER A 51 11.75 3.87 -16.10
C SER A 51 12.65 5.10 -16.28
N HIS A 52 13.39 5.42 -15.23
CA HIS A 52 14.45 6.43 -15.21
C HIS A 52 15.85 5.78 -15.31
N GLY A 53 15.91 4.54 -15.83
CA GLY A 53 17.13 3.72 -15.84
C GLY A 53 17.64 3.51 -14.41
N ALA A 54 18.94 3.70 -14.21
CA ALA A 54 19.58 3.45 -12.91
C ALA A 54 19.08 4.30 -11.73
N ALA A 55 18.23 5.30 -11.96
CA ALA A 55 17.58 6.10 -10.92
C ALA A 55 16.30 5.45 -10.35
N GLY A 56 15.68 4.52 -11.09
CA GLY A 56 14.50 3.78 -10.64
C GLY A 56 13.31 3.89 -11.60
N GLU A 57 12.09 3.88 -11.04
CA GLU A 57 10.84 3.79 -11.81
C GLU A 57 9.65 4.44 -11.11
N ASP A 58 8.76 5.04 -11.90
CA ASP A 58 7.45 5.54 -11.49
C ASP A 58 6.31 4.72 -12.11
N VAL A 59 5.32 4.37 -11.31
CA VAL A 59 4.10 3.68 -11.74
C VAL A 59 2.88 4.40 -11.19
N ILE A 60 1.87 4.64 -12.03
CA ILE A 60 0.59 5.23 -11.63
C ILE A 60 -0.52 4.24 -11.92
N LEU A 61 -1.28 3.91 -10.89
CA LEU A 61 -2.50 3.12 -10.95
C LEU A 61 -3.72 4.04 -10.78
N ALA A 62 -4.81 3.73 -11.49
CA ALA A 62 -6.09 4.39 -11.29
C ALA A 62 -7.27 3.41 -11.42
N ASN A 63 -8.39 3.75 -10.78
CA ASN A 63 -9.68 3.08 -10.98
C ASN A 63 -10.65 3.93 -11.80
N GLU A 64 -11.82 3.37 -12.12
CA GLU A 64 -12.87 4.08 -12.89
C GLU A 64 -13.50 5.26 -12.14
N TYR A 65 -13.33 5.32 -10.82
CA TYR A 65 -13.87 6.37 -9.95
C TYR A 65 -12.94 7.59 -9.84
N GLY A 66 -11.75 7.52 -10.43
CA GLY A 66 -10.76 8.60 -10.43
C GLY A 66 -9.77 8.55 -9.27
N ASP A 67 -9.81 7.52 -8.43
CA ASP A 67 -8.81 7.31 -7.39
C ASP A 67 -7.48 6.89 -8.00
N ARG A 68 -6.38 7.36 -7.41
CA ARG A 68 -5.02 7.12 -7.91
C ARG A 68 -4.08 6.69 -6.81
N VAL A 69 -3.14 5.83 -7.17
CA VAL A 69 -1.95 5.48 -6.39
C VAL A 69 -0.75 5.61 -7.31
N ALA A 70 0.24 6.41 -6.92
CA ALA A 70 1.54 6.48 -7.56
C ALA A 70 2.60 5.79 -6.69
N ILE A 71 3.47 5.02 -7.31
CA ILE A 71 4.57 4.31 -6.68
C ILE A 71 5.85 4.76 -7.37
N MET A 72 6.78 5.29 -6.60
CA MET A 72 8.12 5.64 -7.06
C MET A 72 9.13 4.76 -6.32
N ALA A 73 9.93 4.02 -7.07
CA ALA A 73 11.08 3.27 -6.57
C ALA A 73 12.35 4.07 -6.89
N CYS A 74 13.16 4.39 -5.89
CA CYS A 74 14.41 5.13 -6.04
C CYS A 74 15.59 4.26 -5.61
N THR A 75 16.52 4.00 -6.53
CA THR A 75 17.68 3.13 -6.33
C THR A 75 18.95 3.89 -5.94
N ASN A 76 18.98 5.21 -6.15
CA ASN A 76 20.12 6.08 -5.90
C ASN A 76 19.85 7.15 -4.82
N GLU A 77 18.74 7.03 -4.10
CA GLU A 77 18.34 7.98 -3.06
C GLU A 77 18.42 7.38 -1.66
N THR A 78 18.42 8.25 -0.64
CA THR A 78 18.32 7.83 0.76
C THR A 78 16.93 8.07 1.31
N LEU A 79 16.54 7.29 2.32
CA LEU A 79 15.28 7.49 3.02
C LEU A 79 15.14 8.92 3.53
N GLN A 80 16.21 9.47 4.11
CA GLN A 80 16.22 10.83 4.65
C GLN A 80 16.03 11.89 3.55
N THR A 81 16.62 11.70 2.36
CA THR A 81 16.44 12.63 1.24
C THR A 81 14.98 12.71 0.82
N LEU A 82 14.34 11.55 0.62
CA LEU A 82 12.93 11.47 0.20
C LEU A 82 11.96 11.93 1.28
N GLU A 83 12.22 11.62 2.55
CA GLU A 83 11.44 12.13 3.68
C GLU A 83 11.49 13.66 3.78
N LYS A 84 12.65 14.26 3.51
CA LYS A 84 12.82 15.71 3.49
C LYS A 84 12.10 16.35 2.31
N ALA A 85 12.32 15.84 1.09
CA ALA A 85 11.67 16.35 -0.12
C ALA A 85 10.14 16.29 0.01
N THR A 86 9.60 15.18 0.49
CA THR A 86 8.15 15.00 0.70
C THR A 86 7.58 16.01 1.72
N ALA A 87 8.30 16.28 2.81
CA ALA A 87 7.87 17.25 3.81
C ALA A 87 7.86 18.69 3.25
N GLU A 88 8.86 19.03 2.42
CA GLU A 88 8.97 20.34 1.76
C GLU A 88 7.88 20.52 0.70
N ASP A 89 7.66 19.52 -0.16
CA ASP A 89 6.66 19.55 -1.24
C ASP A 89 5.23 19.76 -0.71
N LEU A 90 4.89 19.10 0.40
CA LEU A 90 3.55 19.20 0.98
C LEU A 90 3.36 20.42 1.89
N ASN A 91 4.43 21.16 2.17
CA ASN A 91 4.47 22.15 3.24
C ASN A 91 3.85 21.58 4.56
N ALA A 92 4.10 20.30 4.82
CA ALA A 92 3.43 19.52 5.86
C ALA A 92 4.46 18.81 6.74
N GLY A 93 4.18 18.76 8.04
CA GLY A 93 4.93 17.92 8.97
C GLY A 93 4.59 16.44 8.77
N ARG A 94 5.56 15.56 9.08
CA ARG A 94 5.30 14.12 9.18
C ARG A 94 4.15 13.88 10.16
N LEU A 95 3.09 13.22 9.69
CA LEU A 95 1.90 12.91 10.48
C LEU A 95 2.23 11.88 11.56
N LYS A 96 2.80 10.74 11.15
CA LYS A 96 3.16 9.62 12.03
C LYS A 96 4.15 8.67 11.35
N LYS A 97 4.60 7.68 12.12
CA LYS A 97 5.23 6.47 11.61
C LYS A 97 4.30 5.28 11.85
N GLU A 98 4.27 4.35 10.91
CA GLU A 98 3.48 3.13 11.01
C GLU A 98 4.23 1.95 10.38
N THR A 99 3.94 0.72 10.80
CA THR A 99 4.61 -0.47 10.29
C THR A 99 3.64 -1.34 9.51
N PHE A 100 3.95 -1.62 8.25
CA PHE A 100 3.17 -2.48 7.36
C PHE A 100 4.01 -3.71 6.98
N ASN A 101 3.57 -4.89 7.40
CA ASN A 101 4.28 -6.16 7.12
C ASN A 101 5.80 -6.10 7.43
N GLY A 102 6.16 -5.49 8.56
CA GLY A 102 7.55 -5.33 9.01
C GLY A 102 8.31 -4.15 8.37
N VAL A 103 7.70 -3.37 7.48
CA VAL A 103 8.27 -2.18 6.87
C VAL A 103 7.81 -0.94 7.64
N GLU A 104 8.73 -0.16 8.21
CA GLU A 104 8.40 1.12 8.82
C GLU A 104 8.25 2.20 7.75
N CYS A 105 7.11 2.89 7.76
CA CYS A 105 6.77 3.96 6.84
C CYS A 105 6.57 5.28 7.60
N SER A 106 7.22 6.34 7.12
CA SER A 106 6.87 7.72 7.48
C SER A 106 5.68 8.17 6.64
N ILE A 107 4.64 8.68 7.30
CA ILE A 107 3.38 9.07 6.67
C ILE A 107 3.27 10.60 6.69
N TYR A 108 2.93 11.18 5.54
CA TYR A 108 2.66 12.59 5.34
C TYR A 108 1.29 12.74 4.69
N GLU A 109 0.59 13.83 5.00
CA GLU A 109 -0.75 14.09 4.47
C GLU A 109 -0.92 15.59 4.24
N GLY A 110 -1.44 15.97 3.08
CA GLY A 110 -1.63 17.35 2.66
C GLY A 110 -2.43 17.40 1.36
N GLU A 111 -3.23 18.45 1.19
CA GLU A 111 -3.94 18.74 -0.07
C GLU A 111 -4.82 17.58 -0.62
N GLY A 112 -5.38 16.75 0.28
CA GLY A 112 -6.20 15.59 -0.11
C GLY A 112 -5.40 14.38 -0.61
N LEU A 113 -4.08 14.39 -0.37
CA LEU A 113 -3.16 13.32 -0.71
C LEU A 113 -2.47 12.78 0.54
N ARG A 114 -2.08 11.51 0.48
CA ARG A 114 -1.25 10.85 1.49
C ARG A 114 -0.02 10.25 0.84
N TYR A 115 1.11 10.37 1.53
CA TYR A 115 2.40 9.87 1.10
C TYR A 115 2.96 8.92 2.16
N TYR A 116 3.45 7.78 1.71
CA TYR A 116 4.19 6.81 2.49
C TYR A 116 5.63 6.78 1.97
N VAL A 117 6.58 7.14 2.82
CA VAL A 117 8.00 7.11 2.49
C VAL A 117 8.66 6.04 3.34
N PHE A 118 9.34 5.09 2.71
CA PHE A 118 9.94 3.95 3.40
C PHE A 118 11.12 3.36 2.63
N GLN A 119 11.89 2.51 3.31
CA GLN A 119 12.97 1.75 2.70
C GLN A 119 12.72 0.26 2.92
N LYS A 120 12.94 -0.53 1.87
CA LYS A 120 12.85 -1.99 1.91
C LYS A 120 13.98 -2.60 1.10
N ASP A 121 14.71 -3.54 1.71
CA ASP A 121 15.82 -4.27 1.09
C ASP A 121 16.83 -3.40 0.32
N GLY A 122 17.11 -2.20 0.84
CA GLY A 122 18.05 -1.24 0.25
C GLY A 122 17.40 -0.19 -0.65
N THR A 123 16.24 -0.47 -1.24
CA THR A 123 15.52 0.45 -2.15
C THR A 123 14.58 1.37 -1.36
N VAL A 124 14.57 2.65 -1.72
CA VAL A 124 13.69 3.65 -1.10
C VAL A 124 12.46 3.83 -1.98
N PHE A 125 11.29 3.96 -1.36
CA PHE A 125 10.03 4.12 -2.05
C PHE A 125 9.25 5.32 -1.53
N THR A 126 8.51 5.94 -2.45
CA THR A 126 7.37 6.80 -2.12
C THR A 126 6.12 6.19 -2.73
N VAL A 127 5.09 5.98 -1.91
CA VAL A 127 3.74 5.64 -2.38
C VAL A 127 2.82 6.82 -2.06
N MET A 128 2.26 7.44 -3.09
CA MET A 128 1.33 8.57 -2.98
C MET A 128 -0.07 8.10 -3.37
N CYS A 129 -1.11 8.54 -2.67
CA CYS A 129 -2.49 8.23 -3.04
C CYS A 129 -3.47 9.34 -2.67
N ASN A 130 -4.65 9.33 -3.33
CA ASN A 130 -5.83 10.02 -2.78
C ASN A 130 -6.20 9.41 -1.42
N LEU A 131 -6.85 10.17 -0.54
CA LEU A 131 -7.23 9.69 0.80
C LEU A 131 -8.17 8.45 0.76
N ASP A 132 -9.03 8.39 -0.25
CA ASP A 132 -9.96 7.26 -0.45
C ASP A 132 -9.26 5.99 -0.96
N ALA A 133 -8.04 6.13 -1.51
CA ALA A 133 -7.21 5.03 -2.01
C ALA A 133 -6.17 4.51 -1.01
N LYS A 134 -6.21 4.96 0.25
CA LYS A 134 -5.20 4.63 1.27
C LYS A 134 -5.04 3.11 1.49
N ASP A 135 -6.14 2.35 1.48
CA ASP A 135 -6.13 0.92 1.78
C ASP A 135 -5.42 0.15 0.65
N VAL A 136 -5.58 0.62 -0.60
CA VAL A 136 -4.88 0.08 -1.78
C VAL A 136 -3.39 0.39 -1.69
N ALA A 137 -3.02 1.63 -1.34
CA ALA A 137 -1.63 2.00 -1.12
C ALA A 137 -0.96 1.15 -0.03
N GLU A 138 -1.63 0.95 1.11
CA GLU A 138 -1.11 0.11 2.20
C GLU A 138 -0.95 -1.35 1.78
N ASP A 139 -1.87 -1.90 0.99
CA ASP A 139 -1.76 -3.27 0.45
C ASP A 139 -0.64 -3.42 -0.57
N ILE A 140 -0.38 -2.41 -1.39
CA ILE A 140 0.80 -2.35 -2.26
C ILE A 140 2.07 -2.36 -1.41
N ILE A 141 2.17 -1.54 -0.36
CA ILE A 141 3.33 -1.50 0.55
C ILE A 141 3.57 -2.87 1.19
N LYS A 142 2.51 -3.57 1.62
CA LYS A 142 2.62 -4.91 2.21
C LYS A 142 3.17 -5.95 1.23
N SER A 143 2.83 -5.82 -0.06
CA SER A 143 3.17 -6.79 -1.12
C SER A 143 4.44 -6.46 -1.91
N ILE A 144 4.91 -5.20 -1.86
CA ILE A 144 6.03 -4.74 -2.68
C ILE A 144 7.30 -5.52 -2.37
N LYS A 145 8.02 -5.94 -3.41
CA LYS A 145 9.34 -6.57 -3.31
C LYS A 145 10.29 -5.86 -4.28
N PRO A 146 11.35 -5.22 -3.77
CA PRO A 146 12.41 -4.66 -4.61
C PRO A 146 13.14 -5.76 -5.39
N LYS A 147 13.80 -5.38 -6.47
CA LYS A 147 14.64 -6.27 -7.29
C LYS A 147 16.04 -5.71 -7.51
#